data_AF-A0A2D6IU59-F1
#
_entry.id   AF-A0A2D6IU59-F1
#
_cell.length_a   1.000
_cell.length_b   1.000
_cell.length_c   1.000
_cell.angle_alpha   90.00
_cell.angle_beta   90.00
_cell.angle_gamma   90.00
#
_symmetry.space_group_name_H-M   'P 1'
#
loop_
_entity.id
_entity.type
_entity.pdbx_description
1 polymer ?
#
loop_
_entity_poly.entity_id
_entity_poly.type
_entity_poly.pdbx_seq_one_letter_code
_entity_poly.pdbx_strand_id
1 'polypeptide(L)'
;MVGIALLRREQKAESEDERLLKLFRNRIELKKEFAKLRLEGQRLQEQLQQQENVTLRSQQQLEELEGMLAHPVQAANATIFYQLRGVWDHCQRKLARLAEELLTHQRNREMKLELDQFNAGNKAELAVFERHLQQALKQDKATGKEVESLKHQYMRSPGVWNYFKRKAIATQIESAQEAHQTAMANLQQCLEKKRNKASEHLPVFEGVTVEGRRKINLMLIAIAQELYLHFSKRNISGLAREASVRQVSDVNYGDVNVCRDLNIHIEKRLRSLPSGKNLVARARNRIAYLERCAGYRQEADTVPVAGSFAEIPLVVNDSGDVRGQRSVSINVLADEYWEVYSILLT
;
A
#
# COMPACT_ATOMS: atom_id res chain seq x y z
N MET A 1 -31.28 -53.61 48.58
CA MET A 1 -31.41 -54.50 47.41
C MET A 1 -31.54 -53.62 46.17
N VAL A 2 -30.51 -53.69 45.31
CA VAL A 2 -30.46 -53.41 43.85
C VAL A 2 -31.87 -53.31 43.21
N GLY A 3 -32.25 -52.32 42.42
CA GLY A 3 -31.48 -51.58 41.43
C GLY A 3 -31.75 -52.08 40.01
N ILE A 4 -32.99 -51.95 39.50
CA ILE A 4 -33.29 -51.86 38.06
C ILE A 4 -34.35 -50.77 37.89
N ALA A 5 -33.86 -49.55 37.83
CA ALA A 5 -34.48 -48.47 37.07
C ALA A 5 -34.24 -48.72 35.57
N LEU A 6 -34.96 -47.96 34.75
CA LEU A 6 -34.90 -47.87 33.29
C LEU A 6 -35.91 -48.78 32.57
N LEU A 7 -37.04 -48.16 32.22
CA LEU A 7 -37.57 -48.06 30.84
C LEU A 7 -39.08 -47.74 30.80
N ARG A 8 -39.64 -47.10 31.84
CA ARG A 8 -40.83 -46.26 31.60
C ARG A 8 -40.33 -44.92 31.07
N ARG A 9 -40.19 -44.83 29.74
CA ARG A 9 -40.07 -43.57 29.01
C ARG A 9 -41.16 -42.63 29.52
N GLU A 10 -40.78 -41.69 30.39
CA GLU A 10 -41.54 -40.49 30.67
C GLU A 10 -41.57 -39.67 29.37
N GLN A 11 -42.59 -39.89 28.53
CA GLN A 11 -43.07 -38.82 27.68
C GLN A 11 -43.68 -37.77 28.61
N LYS A 12 -42.83 -36.86 29.09
CA LYS A 12 -43.23 -35.66 29.80
C LYS A 12 -44.16 -34.88 28.86
N ALA A 13 -45.45 -34.86 29.16
CA ALA A 13 -46.41 -34.05 28.43
C ALA A 13 -46.02 -32.58 28.60
N GLU A 14 -45.45 -31.97 27.55
CA GLU A 14 -45.21 -30.52 27.52
C GLU A 14 -46.50 -29.78 27.86
N SER A 15 -46.42 -28.83 28.80
CA SER A 15 -47.50 -27.91 29.12
C SER A 15 -47.99 -27.22 27.84
N GLU A 16 -49.30 -27.01 27.69
CA GLU A 16 -49.89 -26.34 26.52
C GLU A 16 -49.25 -24.97 26.28
N ASP A 17 -48.85 -24.27 27.34
CA ASP A 17 -48.16 -22.98 27.28
C ASP A 17 -46.75 -23.10 26.66
N GLU A 18 -46.00 -24.17 26.95
CA GLU A 18 -44.68 -24.40 26.35
C GLU A 18 -44.80 -24.72 24.86
N ARG A 19 -45.85 -25.45 24.46
CA ARG A 19 -46.16 -25.71 23.04
C ARG A 19 -46.54 -24.44 22.31
N LEU A 20 -47.36 -23.58 22.91
CA LEU A 20 -47.73 -22.28 22.34
C LEU A 20 -46.51 -21.38 22.17
N LEU A 21 -45.64 -21.28 23.17
CA LEU A 21 -44.40 -20.50 23.09
C LEU A 21 -43.46 -21.02 21.99
N LYS A 22 -43.35 -22.35 21.82
CA LYS A 22 -42.61 -22.95 20.71
C LYS A 22 -43.20 -22.59 19.35
N LEU A 23 -44.52 -22.64 19.19
CA LEU A 23 -45.19 -22.24 17.95
C LEU A 23 -44.97 -20.75 17.62
N PHE A 24 -45.01 -19.87 18.62
CA PHE A 24 -44.72 -18.44 18.41
C PHE A 24 -43.26 -18.19 18.02
N ARG A 25 -42.30 -18.86 18.65
CA ARG A 25 -40.88 -18.79 18.28
C ARG A 25 -40.66 -19.29 16.86
N ASN A 26 -41.19 -20.46 16.51
CA ASN A 26 -41.13 -21.02 15.17
C ASN A 26 -41.76 -20.07 14.14
N ARG A 27 -42.90 -19.44 14.46
CA ARG A 27 -43.54 -18.46 13.55
C ARG A 27 -42.69 -17.21 13.36
N ILE A 28 -42.05 -16.72 14.40
CA ILE A 28 -41.16 -15.55 14.31
C ILE A 28 -39.93 -15.89 13.47
N GLU A 29 -39.31 -17.05 13.70
CA GLU A 29 -38.17 -17.53 12.91
C GLU A 29 -38.56 -17.71 11.43
N LEU A 30 -39.71 -18.35 11.15
CA LEU A 30 -40.22 -18.48 9.79
C LEU A 30 -40.50 -17.12 9.12
N LYS A 31 -41.02 -16.14 9.86
CA LYS A 31 -41.21 -14.78 9.31
C LYS A 31 -39.89 -14.10 8.98
N LYS A 32 -38.85 -14.29 9.80
CA LYS A 32 -37.50 -13.75 9.53
C LYS A 32 -36.89 -14.40 8.30
N GLU A 33 -36.94 -15.72 8.21
CA GLU A 33 -36.44 -16.45 7.03
C GLU A 33 -37.23 -16.10 5.77
N PHE A 34 -38.56 -15.96 5.86
CA PHE A 34 -39.38 -15.52 4.73
C PHE A 34 -39.04 -14.08 4.29
N ALA A 35 -38.83 -13.16 5.23
CA ALA A 35 -38.41 -11.80 4.92
C ALA A 35 -37.02 -11.77 4.26
N LYS A 36 -36.08 -12.59 4.76
CA LYS A 36 -34.74 -12.77 4.18
C LYS A 36 -34.81 -13.31 2.76
N LEU A 37 -35.54 -14.41 2.54
CA LEU A 37 -35.75 -15.00 1.21
C LEU A 37 -36.43 -14.03 0.25
N ARG A 38 -37.35 -13.18 0.71
CA ARG A 38 -37.98 -12.15 -0.11
C ARG A 38 -36.98 -11.09 -0.57
N LEU A 39 -36.10 -10.63 0.33
CA LEU A 39 -35.03 -9.67 -0.02
C LEU A 39 -34.02 -10.29 -0.98
N GLU A 40 -33.64 -11.55 -0.76
CA GLU A 40 -32.78 -12.31 -1.67
C GLU A 40 -33.44 -12.47 -3.05
N GLY A 41 -34.74 -12.79 -3.08
CA GLY A 41 -35.51 -12.90 -4.32
C GLY A 41 -35.55 -11.58 -5.10
N GLN A 42 -35.77 -10.44 -4.42
CA GLN A 42 -35.72 -9.11 -5.05
C GLN A 42 -34.33 -8.80 -5.60
N ARG A 43 -33.27 -9.05 -4.82
CA ARG A 43 -31.89 -8.85 -5.26
C ARG A 43 -31.55 -9.69 -6.48
N LEU A 44 -31.94 -10.96 -6.50
CA LEU A 44 -31.70 -11.85 -7.63
C LEU A 44 -32.47 -11.40 -8.87
N GLN A 45 -33.71 -10.92 -8.71
CA GLN A 45 -34.50 -10.37 -9.81
C GLN A 45 -33.85 -9.11 -10.40
N GLU A 46 -33.35 -8.20 -9.56
CA GLU A 46 -32.62 -7.02 -10.01
C GLU A 46 -31.33 -7.40 -10.76
N GLN A 47 -30.58 -8.38 -10.25
CA GLN A 47 -29.39 -8.90 -10.91
C GLN A 47 -29.71 -9.55 -12.25
N LEU A 48 -30.79 -10.31 -12.34
CA LEU A 48 -31.25 -10.92 -13.58
C LEU A 48 -31.60 -9.85 -14.62
N GLN A 49 -32.39 -8.85 -14.24
CA GLN A 49 -32.74 -7.74 -15.13
C GLN A 49 -31.50 -6.97 -15.61
N GLN A 50 -30.52 -6.76 -14.73
CA GLN A 50 -29.26 -6.15 -15.13
C GLN A 50 -28.51 -7.01 -16.15
N GLN A 51 -28.43 -8.32 -15.93
CA GLN A 51 -27.80 -9.25 -16.87
C GLN A 51 -28.53 -9.29 -18.21
N GLU A 52 -29.86 -9.37 -18.22
CA GLU A 52 -30.67 -9.35 -19.45
C GLU A 52 -30.43 -8.07 -20.26
N ASN A 53 -30.38 -6.92 -19.59
CA ASN A 53 -30.07 -5.65 -20.25
C ASN A 53 -28.66 -5.60 -20.84
N VAL A 54 -27.66 -6.17 -20.15
CA VAL A 54 -26.29 -6.28 -20.67
C VAL A 54 -26.23 -7.22 -21.87
N THR A 55 -26.92 -8.37 -21.80
CA THR A 55 -26.99 -9.33 -22.91
C THR A 55 -27.67 -8.71 -24.13
N LEU A 56 -28.79 -8.02 -23.95
CA LEU A 56 -29.49 -7.35 -25.05
C LEU A 56 -28.61 -6.31 -25.74
N ARG A 57 -27.90 -5.48 -24.97
CA ARG A 57 -26.96 -4.50 -25.52
C ARG A 57 -25.81 -5.17 -26.28
N SER A 58 -25.28 -6.27 -25.76
CA SER A 58 -24.22 -7.02 -26.44
C SER A 58 -24.72 -7.65 -27.73
N GLN A 59 -25.95 -8.16 -27.77
CA GLN A 59 -26.58 -8.68 -29.00
C GLN A 59 -26.73 -7.57 -30.04
N GLN A 60 -27.27 -6.41 -29.66
CA GLN A 60 -27.40 -5.25 -30.55
C GLN A 60 -26.05 -4.81 -31.13
N GLN A 61 -24.99 -4.79 -30.31
CA GLN A 61 -23.64 -4.47 -30.77
C GLN A 61 -23.08 -5.51 -31.75
N LEU A 62 -23.37 -6.80 -31.54
CA LEU A 62 -22.96 -7.86 -32.47
C LEU A 62 -23.70 -7.75 -33.80
N GLU A 63 -25.00 -7.51 -33.78
CA GLU A 63 -25.82 -7.30 -35.00
C GLU A 63 -25.32 -6.09 -35.80
N GLU A 64 -24.99 -4.99 -35.12
CA GLU A 64 -24.39 -3.81 -35.76
C GLU A 64 -23.05 -4.15 -36.44
N LEU A 65 -22.19 -4.91 -35.75
CA LEU A 65 -20.92 -5.36 -36.30
C LEU A 65 -21.09 -6.32 -37.48
N GLU A 66 -22.03 -7.25 -37.41
CA GLU A 66 -22.35 -8.14 -38.53
C GLU A 66 -22.77 -7.33 -39.76
N GLY A 67 -23.60 -6.30 -39.57
CA GLY A 67 -23.97 -5.35 -40.63
C GLY A 67 -22.75 -4.63 -41.22
N MET A 68 -21.83 -4.15 -40.39
CA MET A 68 -20.58 -3.51 -40.85
C MET A 68 -19.67 -4.48 -41.61
N LEU A 69 -19.56 -5.73 -41.15
CA LEU A 69 -18.70 -6.75 -41.74
C LEU A 69 -19.22 -7.23 -43.11
N ALA A 70 -20.52 -7.08 -43.39
CA ALA A 70 -21.09 -7.37 -44.70
C ALA A 70 -20.54 -6.45 -45.81
N HIS A 71 -20.05 -5.26 -45.47
CA HIS A 71 -19.48 -4.30 -46.43
C HIS A 71 -17.95 -4.21 -46.29
N PRO A 72 -17.16 -4.44 -47.37
CA PRO A 72 -15.71 -4.58 -47.25
C PRO A 72 -14.98 -3.32 -46.73
N VAL A 73 -15.48 -2.13 -47.05
CA VAL A 73 -14.91 -0.86 -46.55
C VAL A 73 -15.20 -0.69 -45.06
N GLN A 74 -16.44 -0.94 -44.63
CA GLN A 74 -16.83 -0.84 -43.22
C GLN A 74 -16.15 -1.92 -42.38
N ALA A 75 -16.01 -3.14 -42.90
CA ALA A 75 -15.26 -4.23 -42.28
C ALA A 75 -13.79 -3.84 -42.03
N ALA A 76 -13.14 -3.19 -43.01
CA ALA A 76 -11.77 -2.72 -42.86
C ALA A 76 -11.64 -1.64 -41.77
N ASN A 77 -12.59 -0.69 -41.73
CA ASN A 77 -12.64 0.35 -40.70
C ASN A 77 -12.89 -0.22 -39.30
N ALA A 78 -13.85 -1.14 -39.15
CA ALA A 78 -14.13 -1.82 -37.90
C ALA A 78 -12.91 -2.60 -37.39
N THR A 79 -12.18 -3.27 -38.30
CA THR A 79 -10.94 -3.97 -37.94
C THR A 79 -9.91 -3.01 -37.35
N ILE A 80 -9.69 -1.86 -37.98
CA ILE A 80 -8.77 -0.84 -37.48
C ILE A 80 -9.24 -0.27 -36.14
N PHE A 81 -10.53 0.03 -35.99
CA PHE A 81 -11.11 0.50 -34.74
C PHE A 81 -10.76 -0.43 -33.57
N TYR A 82 -11.03 -1.72 -33.71
CA TYR A 82 -10.74 -2.69 -32.64
C TYR A 82 -9.25 -2.94 -32.44
N GLN A 83 -8.43 -2.84 -33.47
CA GLN A 83 -6.97 -2.89 -33.31
C GLN A 83 -6.45 -1.71 -32.50
N LEU A 84 -6.92 -0.50 -32.79
CA LEU A 84 -6.56 0.72 -32.08
C LEU A 84 -7.05 0.68 -30.62
N ARG A 85 -8.27 0.20 -30.39
CA ARG A 85 -8.78 -0.07 -29.04
C ARG A 85 -7.93 -1.12 -28.32
N GLY A 86 -7.50 -2.17 -29.02
CA GLY A 86 -6.55 -3.14 -28.51
C GLY A 86 -5.19 -2.53 -28.11
N VAL A 87 -4.68 -1.55 -28.86
CA VAL A 87 -3.48 -0.78 -28.50
C VAL A 87 -3.71 0.01 -27.21
N TRP A 88 -4.85 0.69 -27.09
CA TRP A 88 -5.23 1.43 -25.89
C TRP A 88 -5.25 0.53 -24.66
N ASP A 89 -6.05 -0.54 -24.71
CA ASP A 89 -6.20 -1.50 -23.62
C ASP A 89 -4.86 -2.16 -23.25
N HIS A 90 -4.02 -2.44 -24.25
CA HIS A 90 -2.68 -2.99 -24.01
C HIS A 90 -1.80 -2.01 -23.24
N CYS A 91 -1.78 -0.73 -23.63
CA CYS A 91 -1.00 0.30 -22.95
C CYS A 91 -1.50 0.54 -21.52
N GLN A 92 -2.82 0.64 -21.34
CA GLN A 92 -3.45 0.79 -20.03
C GLN A 92 -3.12 -0.38 -19.10
N ARG A 93 -3.35 -1.63 -19.53
CA ARG A 93 -3.02 -2.82 -18.72
C ARG A 93 -1.53 -2.88 -18.37
N LYS A 94 -0.67 -2.47 -19.29
CA LYS A 94 0.77 -2.42 -19.06
C LYS A 94 1.15 -1.36 -18.02
N LEU A 95 0.54 -0.17 -18.07
CA LEU A 95 0.71 0.87 -17.06
C LEU A 95 0.21 0.41 -15.69
N ALA A 96 -0.98 -0.20 -15.62
CA ALA A 96 -1.56 -0.70 -14.38
C ALA A 96 -0.66 -1.75 -13.71
N ARG A 97 -0.16 -2.72 -14.49
CA ARG A 97 0.80 -3.71 -14.00
C ARG A 97 2.10 -3.07 -13.47
N LEU A 98 2.64 -2.10 -14.21
CA LEU A 98 3.84 -1.39 -13.77
C LEU A 98 3.58 -0.56 -12.51
N ALA A 99 2.39 0.00 -12.33
CA ALA A 99 2.01 0.71 -11.10
C ALA A 99 2.01 -0.22 -9.88
N GLU A 100 1.43 -1.41 -9.99
CA GLU A 100 1.46 -2.43 -8.94
C GLU A 100 2.89 -2.88 -8.60
N GLU A 101 3.72 -3.13 -9.62
CA GLU A 101 5.12 -3.50 -9.45
C GLU A 101 5.91 -2.38 -8.74
N LEU A 102 5.76 -1.13 -9.18
CA LEU A 102 6.42 0.04 -8.58
C LEU A 102 5.96 0.29 -7.13
N LEU A 103 4.66 0.18 -6.85
CA LEU A 103 4.11 0.32 -5.51
C LEU A 103 4.65 -0.73 -4.56
N THR A 104 4.68 -1.99 -4.99
CA THR A 104 5.22 -3.11 -4.20
C THR A 104 6.71 -2.89 -3.91
N HIS A 105 7.48 -2.47 -4.91
CA HIS A 105 8.90 -2.18 -4.72
C HIS A 105 9.14 -1.01 -3.76
N GLN A 106 8.39 0.09 -3.89
CA GLN A 106 8.54 1.25 -3.02
C GLN A 106 8.11 0.93 -1.58
N ARG A 107 7.00 0.22 -1.40
CA ARG A 107 6.54 -0.24 -0.08
C ARG A 107 7.59 -1.08 0.62
N ASN A 108 8.15 -2.07 -0.06
CA ASN A 108 9.19 -2.92 0.51
C ASN A 108 10.46 -2.13 0.87
N ARG A 109 10.81 -1.13 0.06
CA ARG A 109 11.95 -0.25 0.31
C ARG A 109 11.74 0.62 1.54
N GLU A 110 10.59 1.28 1.66
CA GLU A 110 10.27 2.15 2.81
C GLU A 110 10.13 1.34 4.09
N MET A 111 9.42 0.22 4.06
CA MET A 111 9.31 -0.69 5.20
C MET A 111 10.67 -1.17 5.70
N LYS A 112 11.59 -1.50 4.78
CA LYS A 112 12.95 -1.88 5.15
C LYS A 112 13.72 -0.71 5.77
N LEU A 113 13.62 0.48 5.20
CA LEU A 113 14.29 1.67 5.71
C LEU A 113 13.82 2.03 7.13
N GLU A 114 12.51 1.99 7.38
CA GLU A 114 11.95 2.22 8.72
C GLU A 114 12.43 1.18 9.72
N LEU A 115 12.44 -0.10 9.33
CA LEU A 115 12.94 -1.17 10.19
C LEU A 115 14.43 -1.01 10.49
N ASP A 116 15.24 -0.67 9.49
CA ASP A 116 16.68 -0.45 9.65
C ASP A 116 16.95 0.76 10.56
N GLN A 117 16.19 1.85 10.41
CA GLN A 117 16.28 3.04 11.27
C GLN A 117 15.88 2.73 12.71
N PHE A 118 14.77 2.02 12.92
CA PHE A 118 14.32 1.59 14.23
C PHE A 118 15.35 0.69 14.92
N ASN A 119 15.87 -0.30 14.20
CA ASN A 119 16.90 -1.20 14.73
C ASN A 119 18.19 -0.46 15.10
N ALA A 120 18.62 0.49 14.27
CA ALA A 120 19.79 1.32 14.55
C ALA A 120 19.57 2.20 15.79
N GLY A 121 18.41 2.85 15.90
CA GLY A 121 18.03 3.65 17.07
C GLY A 121 17.97 2.82 18.35
N ASN A 122 17.28 1.68 18.30
CA ASN A 122 17.18 0.76 19.43
C ASN A 122 18.55 0.24 19.89
N LYS A 123 19.43 -0.11 18.95
CA LYS A 123 20.79 -0.54 19.29
C LYS A 123 21.59 0.58 19.96
N ALA A 124 21.46 1.82 19.47
CA ALA A 124 22.13 2.98 20.06
C ALA A 124 21.62 3.26 21.48
N GLU A 125 20.31 3.24 21.70
CA GLU A 125 19.70 3.45 23.02
C GLU A 125 20.03 2.32 24.00
N LEU A 126 19.96 1.06 23.58
CA LEU A 126 20.35 -0.08 24.40
C LEU A 126 21.82 0.00 24.83
N ALA A 127 22.71 0.47 23.95
CA ALA A 127 24.11 0.70 24.30
C ALA A 127 24.28 1.81 25.34
N VAL A 128 23.45 2.86 25.31
CA VAL A 128 23.42 3.91 26.35
C VAL A 128 22.93 3.33 27.68
N PHE A 129 21.84 2.56 27.68
CA PHE A 129 21.35 1.89 28.89
C PHE A 129 22.36 0.90 29.46
N GLU A 130 23.08 0.17 28.61
CA GLU A 130 24.12 -0.75 29.04
C GLU A 130 25.28 -0.01 29.74
N ARG A 131 25.71 1.15 29.22
CA ARG A 131 26.70 1.99 29.89
C ARG A 131 26.21 2.47 31.26
N HIS A 132 24.98 2.97 31.34
CA HIS A 132 24.39 3.41 32.61
C HIS A 132 24.27 2.28 33.62
N LEU A 133 23.87 1.08 33.17
CA LEU A 133 23.78 -0.10 34.01
C LEU A 133 25.16 -0.54 34.53
N GLN A 134 26.19 -0.52 33.68
CA GLN A 134 27.57 -0.80 34.11
C GLN A 134 28.06 0.22 35.14
N GLN A 135 27.71 1.50 34.98
CA GLN A 135 28.05 2.54 35.96
C GLN A 135 27.30 2.34 37.29
N ALA A 136 26.00 2.07 37.24
CA ALA A 136 25.18 1.80 38.43
C ALA A 136 25.67 0.56 39.19
N LEU A 137 26.02 -0.53 38.48
CA LEU A 137 26.62 -1.73 39.08
C LEU A 137 27.94 -1.43 39.78
N LYS A 138 28.78 -0.54 39.22
CA LYS A 138 30.04 -0.14 39.86
C LYS A 138 29.77 0.67 41.14
N GLN A 139 28.80 1.58 41.12
CA GLN A 139 28.42 2.40 42.28
C GLN A 139 27.81 1.56 43.40
N ASP A 140 26.91 0.63 43.07
CA ASP A 140 26.31 -0.32 44.00
C ASP A 140 27.38 -1.16 44.71
N LYS A 141 28.32 -1.75 43.95
CA LYS A 141 29.44 -2.52 44.52
C LYS A 141 30.38 -1.66 45.37
N ALA A 142 30.65 -0.42 44.98
CA ALA A 142 31.56 0.47 45.71
C ALA A 142 30.96 0.88 47.07
N THR A 143 29.70 1.35 47.06
CA THR A 143 28.97 1.72 48.27
C THR A 143 28.73 0.53 49.21
N GLY A 144 28.42 -0.65 48.65
CA GLY A 144 28.28 -1.89 49.43
C GLY A 144 29.57 -2.27 50.16
N LYS A 145 30.72 -2.21 49.48
CA LYS A 145 32.04 -2.44 50.10
C LYS A 145 32.37 -1.41 51.18
N GLU A 146 32.00 -0.15 50.97
CA GLU A 146 32.21 0.91 51.96
C GLU A 146 31.42 0.63 53.25
N VAL A 147 30.14 0.27 53.12
CA VAL A 147 29.29 -0.15 54.25
C VAL A 147 29.91 -1.34 55.01
N GLU A 148 30.36 -2.37 54.30
CA GLU A 148 31.02 -3.53 54.91
C GLU A 148 32.31 -3.14 55.65
N SER A 149 33.13 -2.27 55.05
CA SER A 149 34.38 -1.82 55.66
C SER A 149 34.16 -1.01 56.94
N LEU A 150 33.17 -0.11 56.96
CA LEU A 150 32.80 0.68 58.13
C LEU A 150 32.22 -0.20 59.25
N LYS A 151 31.38 -1.20 58.89
CA LYS A 151 30.89 -2.21 59.83
C LYS A 151 32.05 -3.00 60.46
N HIS A 152 33.03 -3.42 59.67
CA HIS A 152 34.22 -4.10 60.21
C HIS A 152 35.04 -3.21 61.15
N GLN A 153 35.22 -1.92 60.83
CA GLN A 153 35.92 -0.96 61.70
C GLN A 153 35.18 -0.72 63.03
N TYR A 154 33.84 -0.65 62.98
CA TYR A 154 33.00 -0.56 64.16
C TYR A 154 33.19 -1.77 65.08
N MET A 155 33.15 -2.98 64.53
CA MET A 155 33.33 -4.24 65.27
C MET A 155 34.73 -4.39 65.89
N ARG A 156 35.77 -3.81 65.25
CA ARG A 156 37.17 -3.83 65.73
C ARG A 156 37.47 -2.80 66.82
N SER A 157 36.50 -1.99 67.25
CA SER A 157 36.69 -0.93 68.25
C SER A 157 35.98 -1.23 69.60
N PRO A 158 36.33 -2.31 70.34
CA PRO A 158 35.71 -2.61 71.62
C PRO A 158 36.20 -1.66 72.74
N GLY A 159 35.49 -1.62 73.87
CA GLY A 159 35.92 -0.92 75.10
C GLY A 159 35.32 0.48 75.31
N VAL A 160 35.07 0.83 76.58
CA VAL A 160 34.30 2.04 76.99
C VAL A 160 34.95 3.36 76.51
N TRP A 161 36.28 3.39 76.38
CA TRP A 161 37.05 4.54 75.88
C TRP A 161 36.80 4.89 74.40
N ASN A 162 36.29 3.95 73.59
CA ASN A 162 36.00 4.17 72.17
C ASN A 162 34.58 4.69 71.90
N TYR A 163 33.84 5.17 72.91
CA TYR A 163 32.43 5.58 72.78
C TYR A 163 32.20 6.64 71.68
N PHE A 164 32.93 7.77 71.73
CA PHE A 164 32.78 8.85 70.73
C PHE A 164 33.19 8.42 69.32
N LYS A 165 34.27 7.61 69.20
CA LYS A 165 34.71 7.04 67.93
C LYS A 165 33.66 6.09 67.34
N ARG A 166 33.05 5.23 68.17
CA ARG A 166 31.95 4.35 67.76
C ARG A 166 30.71 5.12 67.34
N LYS A 167 30.36 6.20 68.05
CA LYS A 167 29.24 7.07 67.67
C LYS A 167 29.47 7.74 66.31
N ALA A 168 30.69 8.23 66.06
CA ALA A 168 31.05 8.81 64.76
C ALA A 168 31.06 7.77 63.61
N ILE A 169 31.58 6.56 63.85
CA ILE A 169 31.52 5.47 62.86
C ILE A 169 30.07 5.03 62.62
N ALA A 170 29.22 5.00 63.65
CA ALA A 170 27.80 4.67 63.50
C ALA A 170 27.06 5.66 62.58
N THR A 171 27.28 6.97 62.76
CA THR A 171 26.71 7.98 61.85
C THR A 171 27.24 7.84 60.42
N GLN A 172 28.50 7.45 60.25
CA GLN A 172 29.07 7.17 58.93
C GLN A 172 28.43 5.93 58.30
N ILE A 173 28.17 4.87 59.07
CA ILE A 173 27.46 3.68 58.60
C ILE A 173 26.06 4.04 58.11
N GLU A 174 25.30 4.85 58.85
CA GLU A 174 23.96 5.30 58.45
C GLU A 174 24.02 6.03 57.09
N SER A 175 24.91 7.03 56.96
CA SER A 175 25.08 7.75 55.69
C SER A 175 25.52 6.86 54.52
N ALA A 176 26.40 5.88 54.78
CA ALA A 176 26.86 4.94 53.75
C ALA A 176 25.76 3.95 53.36
N GLN A 177 24.89 3.57 54.29
CA GLN A 177 23.71 2.74 54.02
C GLN A 177 22.68 3.47 53.17
N GLU A 178 22.42 4.75 53.45
CA GLU A 178 21.55 5.60 52.61
C GLU A 178 22.12 5.76 51.19
N ALA A 179 23.43 5.97 51.08
CA ALA A 179 24.12 6.03 49.79
C ALA A 179 24.02 4.70 49.03
N HIS A 180 24.17 3.56 49.72
CA HIS A 180 24.01 2.23 49.12
C HIS A 180 22.57 1.97 48.66
N GLN A 181 21.56 2.31 49.47
CA GLN A 181 20.15 2.21 49.08
C GLN A 181 19.84 3.05 47.84
N THR A 182 20.39 4.26 47.75
CA THR A 182 20.27 5.12 46.58
C THR A 182 20.91 4.48 45.34
N ALA A 183 22.10 3.88 45.49
CA ALA A 183 22.76 3.15 44.40
C ALA A 183 21.96 1.93 43.93
N MET A 184 21.38 1.16 44.85
CA MET A 184 20.48 0.04 44.53
C MET A 184 19.24 0.50 43.77
N ALA A 185 18.59 1.59 44.21
CA ALA A 185 17.44 2.15 43.52
C ALA A 185 17.78 2.61 42.10
N ASN A 186 18.94 3.26 41.91
CA ASN A 186 19.43 3.65 40.58
C ASN A 186 19.69 2.43 39.68
N LEU A 187 20.23 1.34 40.22
CA LEU A 187 20.43 0.08 39.49
C LEU A 187 19.10 -0.53 39.05
N GLN A 188 18.12 -0.60 39.94
CA GLN A 188 16.77 -1.09 39.63
C GLN A 188 16.12 -0.25 38.52
N GLN A 189 16.22 1.08 38.62
CA GLN A 189 15.70 1.99 37.59
C GLN A 189 16.37 1.74 36.23
N CYS A 190 17.68 1.49 36.19
CA CYS A 190 18.39 1.18 34.95
C CYS A 190 17.94 -0.17 34.35
N LEU A 191 17.70 -1.19 35.19
CA LEU A 191 17.18 -2.49 34.76
C LEU A 191 15.77 -2.37 34.19
N GLU A 192 14.89 -1.60 34.83
CA GLU A 192 13.54 -1.34 34.35
C GLU A 192 13.55 -0.61 33.01
N LYS A 193 14.35 0.45 32.86
CA LYS A 193 14.50 1.18 31.58
C LYS A 193 14.92 0.25 30.45
N LYS A 194 15.89 -0.65 30.70
CA LYS A 194 16.32 -1.66 29.72
C LYS A 194 15.20 -2.64 29.37
N ARG A 195 14.45 -3.11 30.37
CA ARG A 195 13.32 -4.03 30.16
C ARG A 195 12.21 -3.39 29.34
N ASN A 196 11.84 -2.15 29.67
CA ASN A 196 10.79 -1.42 28.96
C ASN A 196 11.16 -1.19 27.49
N LYS A 197 12.43 -0.85 27.23
CA LYS A 197 12.93 -0.71 25.86
C LYS A 197 12.92 -2.05 25.10
N ALA A 198 13.25 -3.15 25.76
CA ALA A 198 13.21 -4.48 25.14
C ALA A 198 11.78 -4.97 24.83
N SER A 199 10.76 -4.44 25.50
CA SER A 199 9.35 -4.73 25.23
C SER A 199 8.70 -3.83 24.18
N GLU A 200 9.44 -2.87 23.61
CA GLU A 200 8.91 -1.97 22.59
C GLU A 200 8.53 -2.75 21.33
N HIS A 201 7.34 -2.45 20.79
CA HIS A 201 6.84 -3.12 19.59
C HIS A 201 7.46 -2.52 18.33
N LEU A 202 7.52 -3.32 17.27
CA LEU A 202 7.94 -2.84 15.96
C LEU A 202 7.01 -1.73 15.47
N PRO A 203 7.54 -0.69 14.80
CA PRO A 203 6.71 0.34 14.21
C PRO A 203 5.75 -0.29 13.19
N VAL A 204 4.50 0.16 13.20
CA VAL A 204 3.51 -0.24 12.20
C VAL A 204 3.73 0.60 10.95
N PHE A 205 3.97 -0.05 9.82
CA PHE A 205 4.12 0.64 8.54
C PHE A 205 2.79 1.26 8.11
N GLU A 206 2.69 2.59 8.14
CA GLU A 206 1.45 3.34 7.85
C GLU A 206 1.10 3.42 6.36
N GLY A 207 2.02 3.01 5.48
CA GLY A 207 1.83 3.05 4.04
C GLY A 207 2.94 3.81 3.34
N VAL A 208 2.83 3.92 2.01
CA VAL A 208 3.85 4.62 1.22
C VAL A 208 3.76 6.12 1.45
N THR A 209 4.90 6.75 1.71
CA THR A 209 5.02 8.19 1.92
C THR A 209 4.44 9.01 0.74
N VAL A 210 4.08 10.27 0.99
CA VAL A 210 3.66 11.20 -0.09
C VAL A 210 4.77 11.32 -1.14
N GLU A 211 6.02 11.44 -0.72
CA GLU A 211 7.17 11.51 -1.63
C GLU A 211 7.34 10.21 -2.45
N GLY A 212 7.16 9.04 -1.82
CA GLY A 212 7.15 7.75 -2.49
C GLY A 212 6.07 7.66 -3.56
N ARG A 213 4.83 8.07 -3.24
CA ARG A 213 3.71 8.13 -4.19
C ARG A 213 3.98 9.11 -5.33
N ARG A 214 4.53 10.30 -5.07
CA ARG A 214 4.94 11.26 -6.10
C ARG A 214 5.96 10.66 -7.08
N LYS A 215 6.99 9.97 -6.57
CA LYS A 215 8.00 9.29 -7.41
C LYS A 215 7.38 8.24 -8.31
N ILE A 216 6.45 7.44 -7.78
CA ILE A 216 5.70 6.46 -8.58
C ILE A 216 4.86 7.16 -9.65
N ASN A 217 4.10 8.20 -9.29
CA ASN A 217 3.26 8.94 -10.23
C ASN A 217 4.08 9.58 -11.37
N LEU A 218 5.23 10.18 -11.06
CA LEU A 218 6.12 10.73 -12.10
C LEU A 218 6.71 9.64 -13.00
N MET A 219 7.06 8.46 -12.45
CA MET A 219 7.47 7.31 -13.24
C MET A 219 6.35 6.84 -14.18
N LEU A 220 5.11 6.76 -13.70
CA LEU A 220 3.95 6.35 -14.52
C LEU A 220 3.67 7.35 -15.64
N ILE A 221 3.77 8.64 -15.36
CA ILE A 221 3.65 9.70 -16.38
C ILE A 221 4.77 9.59 -17.41
N ALA A 222 6.03 9.36 -16.98
CA ALA A 222 7.14 9.13 -17.89
C ALA A 222 6.93 7.91 -18.78
N ILE A 223 6.39 6.81 -18.23
CA ILE A 223 6.06 5.61 -18.99
C ILE A 223 4.93 5.90 -19.98
N ALA A 224 3.90 6.64 -19.58
CA ALA A 224 2.79 7.05 -20.47
C ALA A 224 3.29 7.91 -21.64
N GLN A 225 4.23 8.83 -21.39
CA GLN A 225 4.91 9.61 -22.42
C GLN A 225 5.71 8.72 -23.37
N GLU A 226 6.46 7.75 -22.85
CA GLU A 226 7.22 6.79 -23.66
C GLU A 226 6.32 5.91 -24.54
N LEU A 227 5.16 5.49 -24.02
CA LEU A 227 4.14 4.77 -24.79
C LEU A 227 3.53 5.65 -25.87
N TYR A 228 3.20 6.91 -25.54
CA TYR A 228 2.72 7.88 -26.52
C TYR A 228 3.73 8.07 -27.67
N LEU A 229 5.01 8.29 -27.34
CA LEU A 229 6.05 8.49 -28.35
C LEU A 229 6.28 7.25 -29.21
N HIS A 230 6.20 6.05 -28.63
CA HIS A 230 6.32 4.80 -29.38
C HIS A 230 5.25 4.65 -30.48
N PHE A 231 4.02 5.06 -30.17
CA PHE A 231 2.87 5.03 -31.09
C PHE A 231 2.59 6.37 -31.81
N SER A 232 3.46 7.38 -31.67
CA SER A 232 3.26 8.69 -32.29
C SER A 232 3.33 8.68 -33.82
N LYS A 233 4.11 7.76 -34.41
CA LYS A 233 4.26 7.66 -35.86
C LYS A 233 2.91 7.26 -36.51
N ARG A 234 2.50 8.02 -37.54
CA ARG A 234 1.16 7.91 -38.16
C ARG A 234 0.00 8.13 -37.18
N ASN A 235 0.23 8.87 -36.09
CA ASN A 235 -0.78 9.25 -35.11
C ASN A 235 -1.54 8.06 -34.48
N ILE A 236 -0.90 6.88 -34.32
CA ILE A 236 -1.56 5.71 -33.72
C ILE A 236 -2.04 6.04 -32.30
N SER A 237 -1.25 6.80 -31.52
CA SER A 237 -1.67 7.25 -30.19
C SER A 237 -2.97 8.06 -30.22
N GLY A 238 -3.08 9.04 -31.12
CA GLY A 238 -4.28 9.86 -31.25
C GLY A 238 -5.49 9.06 -31.72
N LEU A 239 -5.30 8.18 -32.70
CA LEU A 239 -6.36 7.30 -33.21
C LEU A 239 -6.81 6.27 -32.16
N ALA A 240 -5.89 5.75 -31.34
CA ALA A 240 -6.21 4.85 -30.23
C ALA A 240 -7.03 5.55 -29.14
N ARG A 241 -6.71 6.81 -28.83
CA ARG A 241 -7.52 7.64 -27.93
C ARG A 241 -8.92 7.92 -28.51
N GLU A 242 -9.01 8.21 -29.80
CA GLU A 242 -10.31 8.41 -30.44
C GLU A 242 -11.16 7.13 -30.37
N ALA A 243 -10.56 5.97 -30.64
CA ALA A 243 -11.23 4.67 -30.59
C ALA A 243 -11.63 4.22 -29.17
N SER A 244 -10.99 4.74 -28.11
CA SER A 244 -11.40 4.45 -26.73
C SER A 244 -12.64 5.24 -26.31
N VAL A 245 -12.88 6.41 -26.92
CA VAL A 245 -14.00 7.29 -26.59
C VAL A 245 -15.20 7.10 -27.53
N ARG A 246 -14.98 6.81 -28.81
CA ARG A 246 -16.02 6.70 -29.83
C ARG A 246 -16.58 5.28 -30.01
N GLN A 247 -17.73 5.18 -30.67
CA GLN A 247 -18.26 3.90 -31.15
C GLN A 247 -17.69 3.56 -32.53
N VAL A 248 -17.76 2.29 -32.90
CA VAL A 248 -17.22 1.76 -34.16
C VAL A 248 -17.93 2.35 -35.40
N SER A 249 -19.20 2.73 -35.27
CA SER A 249 -20.00 3.37 -36.30
C SER A 249 -19.67 4.85 -36.51
N ASP A 250 -19.00 5.50 -35.56
CA ASP A 250 -18.68 6.95 -35.60
C ASP A 250 -17.32 7.26 -36.24
N VAL A 251 -16.59 6.24 -36.69
CA VAL A 251 -15.20 6.38 -37.16
C VAL A 251 -15.03 6.00 -38.62
N ASN A 252 -14.18 6.74 -39.32
CA ASN A 252 -13.77 6.46 -40.68
C ASN A 252 -12.28 6.74 -40.85
N TYR A 253 -11.50 5.67 -40.99
CA TYR A 253 -10.06 5.67 -41.20
C TYR A 253 -9.66 5.66 -42.67
N GLY A 254 -10.63 5.59 -43.60
CA GLY A 254 -10.42 5.66 -45.05
C GLY A 254 -10.86 4.41 -45.80
N ASP A 255 -10.33 4.25 -47.01
CA ASP A 255 -10.61 3.10 -47.86
C ASP A 255 -9.88 1.82 -47.38
N VAL A 256 -10.10 0.72 -48.09
CA VAL A 256 -9.51 -0.59 -47.78
C VAL A 256 -7.97 -0.55 -47.84
N ASN A 257 -7.37 0.26 -48.70
CA ASN A 257 -5.91 0.34 -48.84
C ASN A 257 -5.30 1.14 -47.70
N VAL A 258 -5.90 2.27 -47.34
CA VAL A 258 -5.50 3.07 -46.17
C VAL A 258 -5.61 2.24 -44.88
N CYS A 259 -6.71 1.50 -44.72
CA CYS A 259 -6.89 0.59 -43.58
C CYS A 259 -5.83 -0.51 -43.58
N ARG A 260 -5.55 -1.17 -44.72
CA ARG A 260 -4.49 -2.19 -44.81
C ARG A 260 -3.13 -1.64 -44.40
N ASP A 261 -2.78 -0.47 -44.90
CA ASP A 261 -1.53 0.22 -44.56
C ASP A 261 -1.45 0.53 -43.06
N LEU A 262 -2.54 1.01 -42.47
CA LEU A 262 -2.61 1.31 -41.04
C LEU A 262 -2.47 0.04 -40.19
N ASN A 263 -3.14 -1.05 -40.57
CA ASN A 263 -3.01 -2.37 -39.92
C ASN A 263 -1.54 -2.83 -39.84
N ILE A 264 -0.83 -2.82 -40.98
CA ILE A 264 0.59 -3.19 -41.04
C ILE A 264 1.43 -2.34 -40.07
N HIS A 265 1.13 -1.04 -39.96
CA HIS A 265 1.85 -0.14 -39.07
C HIS A 265 1.55 -0.38 -37.60
N ILE A 266 0.28 -0.60 -37.24
CA ILE A 266 -0.15 -0.93 -35.88
C ILE A 266 0.54 -2.23 -35.44
N GLU A 267 0.47 -3.27 -36.26
CA GLU A 267 1.03 -4.57 -35.94
C GLU A 267 2.56 -4.50 -35.79
N LYS A 268 3.25 -3.80 -36.71
CA LYS A 268 4.70 -3.55 -36.60
C LYS A 268 5.04 -2.85 -35.29
N ARG A 269 4.25 -1.86 -34.88
CA ARG A 269 4.50 -1.11 -33.64
C ARG A 269 4.25 -1.93 -32.39
N LEU A 270 3.18 -2.71 -32.36
CA LEU A 270 2.90 -3.66 -31.27
C LEU A 270 4.02 -4.69 -31.11
N ARG A 271 4.49 -5.30 -32.21
CA ARG A 271 5.61 -6.26 -32.17
C ARG A 271 6.92 -5.64 -31.71
N SER A 272 7.15 -4.37 -32.05
CA SER A 272 8.36 -3.63 -31.62
C SER A 272 8.25 -3.01 -30.22
N LEU A 273 7.14 -3.23 -29.50
CA LEU A 273 6.93 -2.61 -28.21
C LEU A 273 7.98 -3.10 -27.20
N PRO A 274 8.73 -2.19 -26.54
CA PRO A 274 9.78 -2.60 -25.61
C PRO A 274 9.22 -3.36 -24.40
N SER A 275 10.02 -4.31 -23.88
CA SER A 275 9.71 -4.99 -22.62
C SER A 275 9.52 -3.99 -21.47
N GLY A 276 8.86 -4.42 -20.39
CA GLY A 276 8.63 -3.58 -19.21
C GLY A 276 9.93 -2.97 -18.64
N LYS A 277 10.99 -3.76 -18.52
CA LYS A 277 12.30 -3.30 -18.01
C LYS A 277 12.90 -2.20 -18.89
N ASN A 278 12.88 -2.38 -20.22
CA ASN A 278 13.44 -1.39 -21.15
C ASN A 278 12.61 -0.10 -21.18
N LEU A 279 11.29 -0.22 -21.04
CA LEU A 279 10.39 0.93 -20.95
C LEU A 279 10.65 1.74 -19.67
N VAL A 280 10.76 1.08 -18.52
CA VAL A 280 11.13 1.71 -17.25
C VAL A 280 12.51 2.37 -17.32
N ALA A 281 13.48 1.73 -17.97
CA ALA A 281 14.82 2.31 -18.16
C ALA A 281 14.77 3.62 -18.96
N ARG A 282 14.01 3.68 -20.06
CA ARG A 282 13.85 4.94 -20.82
C ARG A 282 13.06 5.99 -20.05
N ALA A 283 12.03 5.57 -19.32
CA ALA A 283 11.24 6.46 -18.47
C ALA A 283 12.10 7.10 -17.36
N ARG A 284 13.08 6.39 -16.79
CA ARG A 284 14.01 6.95 -15.78
C ARG A 284 14.75 8.18 -16.26
N ASN A 285 15.20 8.20 -17.52
CA ASN A 285 15.89 9.37 -18.07
C ASN A 285 14.99 10.61 -18.11
N ARG A 286 13.67 10.41 -18.25
CA ARG A 286 12.68 11.51 -18.23
C ARG A 286 12.36 12.01 -16.84
N ILE A 287 12.56 11.21 -15.78
CA ILE A 287 12.15 11.60 -14.43
C ILE A 287 12.81 12.89 -13.99
N ALA A 288 14.12 13.04 -14.22
CA ALA A 288 14.83 14.27 -13.84
C ALA A 288 14.30 15.54 -14.54
N TYR A 289 13.73 15.39 -15.74
CA TYR A 289 13.02 16.47 -16.42
C TYR A 289 11.64 16.71 -15.79
N LEU A 290 10.85 15.65 -15.59
CA LEU A 290 9.50 15.75 -15.01
C LEU A 290 9.52 16.29 -13.58
N GLU A 291 10.50 15.93 -12.76
CA GLU A 291 10.67 16.42 -11.39
C GLU A 291 10.83 17.95 -11.35
N ARG A 292 11.47 18.56 -12.36
CA ARG A 292 11.61 20.03 -12.44
C ARG A 292 10.33 20.72 -12.90
N CYS A 293 9.53 20.02 -13.70
CA CYS A 293 8.30 20.56 -14.26
C CYS A 293 7.09 20.37 -13.35
N ALA A 294 7.09 19.33 -12.51
CA ALA A 294 5.96 18.94 -11.68
C ALA A 294 5.57 20.01 -10.66
N GLY A 295 4.38 20.58 -10.82
CA GLY A 295 3.72 21.41 -9.82
C GLY A 295 2.64 20.62 -9.07
N TYR A 296 2.51 20.86 -7.77
CA TYR A 296 1.47 20.29 -6.89
C TYR A 296 0.64 21.44 -6.32
N ARG A 297 -0.68 21.23 -6.11
CA ARG A 297 -1.53 22.29 -5.52
C ARG A 297 -1.29 22.39 -4.03
N GLN A 298 -1.09 21.26 -3.36
CA GLN A 298 -0.84 21.16 -1.92
C GLN A 298 0.35 20.24 -1.62
N GLU A 299 0.92 20.38 -0.42
CA GLU A 299 2.02 19.52 0.05
C GLU A 299 1.61 18.06 0.25
N ALA A 300 0.33 17.79 0.51
CA ALA A 300 -0.20 16.43 0.62
C ALA A 300 -0.52 15.79 -0.74
N ASP A 301 -0.58 16.58 -1.82
CA ASP A 301 -0.95 16.07 -3.14
C ASP A 301 0.15 15.18 -3.71
N THR A 302 -0.24 14.02 -4.20
CA THR A 302 0.62 13.02 -4.83
C THR A 302 0.56 13.09 -6.35
N VAL A 303 -0.54 13.59 -6.90
CA VAL A 303 -0.77 13.78 -8.33
C VAL A 303 -0.40 15.21 -8.74
N PRO A 304 0.53 15.40 -9.70
CA PRO A 304 0.88 16.73 -10.18
C PRO A 304 -0.26 17.37 -10.99
N VAL A 305 -0.26 18.71 -11.04
CA VAL A 305 -1.21 19.47 -11.86
C VAL A 305 -0.94 19.19 -13.34
N ALA A 306 -1.99 18.86 -14.10
CA ALA A 306 -1.87 18.53 -15.53
C ALA A 306 -1.09 19.56 -16.35
N GLY A 307 -1.29 20.86 -16.09
CA GLY A 307 -0.57 21.95 -16.76
C GLY A 307 0.96 21.92 -16.63
N SER A 308 1.51 21.10 -15.72
CA SER A 308 2.95 20.90 -15.55
C SER A 308 3.63 20.24 -16.77
N PHE A 309 2.88 19.51 -17.61
CA PHE A 309 3.43 18.67 -18.68
C PHE A 309 2.79 18.97 -20.04
N ALA A 310 2.82 20.24 -20.46
CA ALA A 310 2.26 20.67 -21.74
C ALA A 310 2.97 20.07 -22.97
N GLU A 311 4.25 19.71 -22.84
CA GLU A 311 5.06 19.18 -23.93
C GLU A 311 5.82 17.91 -23.53
N ILE A 312 6.09 17.07 -24.53
CA ILE A 312 6.91 15.86 -24.40
C ILE A 312 8.17 16.03 -25.24
N PRO A 313 9.35 16.20 -24.63
CA PRO A 313 10.62 16.18 -25.35
C PRO A 313 10.85 14.83 -26.04
N LEU A 314 11.30 14.80 -27.29
CA LEU A 314 11.54 13.52 -27.99
C LEU A 314 12.69 12.73 -27.36
N VAL A 315 13.74 13.43 -26.93
CA VAL A 315 14.93 12.86 -26.30
C VAL A 315 15.19 13.61 -25.00
N VAL A 316 15.52 12.87 -23.95
CA VAL A 316 15.94 13.42 -22.66
C VAL A 316 17.25 12.75 -22.29
N ASN A 317 18.30 13.56 -22.06
CA ASN A 317 19.59 13.05 -21.62
C ASN A 317 19.50 12.56 -20.17
N ASP A 318 20.49 11.78 -19.72
CA ASP A 318 20.50 11.21 -18.35
C ASP A 318 20.40 12.28 -17.24
N SER A 319 20.87 13.50 -17.53
CA SER A 319 20.76 14.65 -16.63
C SER A 319 19.42 15.37 -16.70
N GLY A 320 18.41 14.87 -17.43
CA GLY A 320 17.13 15.56 -17.63
C GLY A 320 17.24 16.84 -18.47
N ASP A 321 18.34 17.03 -19.21
CA ASP A 321 18.50 18.19 -20.10
C ASP A 321 17.81 17.94 -21.43
N VAL A 322 17.09 18.96 -21.89
CA VAL A 322 16.25 18.95 -23.09
C VAL A 322 16.51 20.16 -23.99
N ARG A 323 17.55 20.95 -23.70
CA ARG A 323 17.89 22.14 -24.50
C ARG A 323 18.14 21.76 -25.97
N GLY A 324 17.48 22.47 -26.87
CA GLY A 324 17.57 22.25 -28.32
C GLY A 324 16.88 20.98 -28.82
N GLN A 325 16.19 20.23 -27.95
CA GLN A 325 15.44 19.05 -28.35
C GLN A 325 14.08 19.43 -28.92
N ARG A 326 13.65 18.69 -29.95
CA ARG A 326 12.28 18.79 -30.46
C ARG A 326 11.31 18.22 -29.44
N SER A 327 10.14 18.83 -29.34
CA SER A 327 9.05 18.38 -28.47
C SER A 327 7.77 18.13 -29.27
N VAL A 328 6.86 17.38 -28.66
CA VAL A 328 5.48 17.24 -29.13
C VAL A 328 4.57 17.95 -28.13
N SER A 329 3.71 18.83 -28.62
CA SER A 329 2.74 19.60 -27.82
C SER A 329 1.54 18.74 -27.44
N ILE A 330 1.75 17.76 -26.57
CA ILE A 330 0.73 16.83 -26.06
C ILE A 330 0.88 16.69 -24.57
N ASN A 331 -0.25 16.64 -23.87
CA ASN A 331 -0.29 16.45 -22.43
C ASN A 331 -0.94 15.12 -22.11
N VAL A 332 -0.13 14.09 -21.87
CA VAL A 332 -0.65 12.74 -21.56
C VAL A 332 -1.59 12.71 -20.35
N LEU A 333 -1.43 13.65 -19.43
CA LEU A 333 -2.25 13.75 -18.22
C LEU A 333 -3.56 14.48 -18.53
N ALA A 334 -3.51 15.70 -19.10
CA ALA A 334 -4.71 16.47 -19.42
C ALA A 334 -5.58 15.81 -20.49
N ASP A 335 -4.97 15.14 -21.46
CA ASP A 335 -5.68 14.47 -22.55
C ASP A 335 -6.13 13.03 -22.18
N GLU A 336 -5.89 12.60 -20.94
CA GLU A 336 -6.24 11.28 -20.39
C GLU A 336 -5.68 10.09 -21.20
N TYR A 337 -4.49 10.23 -21.78
CA TYR A 337 -3.88 9.14 -22.54
C TYR A 337 -3.70 7.91 -21.66
N TRP A 338 -4.16 6.77 -22.20
CA TRP A 338 -4.08 5.44 -21.57
C TRP A 338 -4.80 5.35 -20.21
N GLU A 339 -5.75 6.25 -19.95
CA GLU A 339 -6.43 6.39 -18.66
C GLU A 339 -5.46 6.59 -17.50
N VAL A 340 -4.34 7.31 -17.71
CA VAL A 340 -3.28 7.42 -16.72
C VAL A 340 -3.79 7.87 -15.34
N TYR A 341 -4.79 8.74 -15.27
CA TYR A 341 -5.40 9.21 -14.02
C TYR A 341 -5.99 8.09 -13.16
N SER A 342 -6.58 7.05 -13.76
CA SER A 342 -7.16 5.94 -13.00
C SER A 342 -6.10 5.05 -12.35
N ILE A 343 -4.84 5.20 -12.75
CA ILE A 343 -3.70 4.40 -12.33
C ILE A 343 -2.83 5.17 -11.30
N LEU A 344 -2.92 6.49 -11.27
CA LEU A 344 -2.13 7.31 -10.34
C LEU A 344 -2.55 7.08 -8.89
N LEU A 345 -1.57 7.10 -7.99
CA LEU A 345 -1.76 6.93 -6.56
C LEU A 345 -2.18 8.27 -5.95
N THR A 346 -3.33 8.32 -5.28
CA THR A 346 -3.81 9.47 -4.51
C THR A 346 -3.25 9.47 -3.09
#